data_AF-A0A1G4RMF9-F1
#
_entry.id   AF-A0A1G4RMF9-F1
#
_cell.length_a   1.000
_cell.length_b   1.000
_cell.length_c   1.000
_cell.angle_alpha   90.00
_cell.angle_beta   90.00
_cell.angle_gamma   90.00
#
_symmetry.space_group_name_H-M   'P 1'
#
loop_
_entity.id
_entity.type
_entity.pdbx_description
1 polymer ?
#
loop_
_entity_poly.entity_id
_entity_poly.type
_entity_poly.pdbx_seq_one_letter_code
_entity_poly.pdbx_strand_id
1 'polypeptide(L)'
;MYLGFGGIFGILAFIVFFIAIAHGGVAWLLLIGFGVASWYCYKKHKELEEEKMEQKRQITDERLVNIPNYKSTQRYTSQSGDVTLSIDENSKQISFVNTNFYHKDKLYKYSDILKSEILTDGISVTSTNRGSQLGGALLGGLLAGGVGALMGGLSGSTTSQEKVKKIELNVIVNDTANPIHKIAFLDSDFTSYAKDSHEYKDAYNTAYHCHQLIGVLIRQADEEDKQKETLAISNNPHENVSVADELRKLAQLRNDGILSGDEFESQKKKLIG
;
A
#
# COMPACT_ATOMS: atom_id res chain seq x y z
N MET A 1 -0.49 0.25 28.95
CA MET A 1 -1.45 0.45 30.08
C MET A 1 -1.90 -0.91 30.63
N TYR A 2 -0.96 -1.79 30.97
CA TYR A 2 -1.29 -3.06 31.66
C TYR A 2 -1.02 -2.99 33.18
N LEU A 3 -0.34 -1.93 33.64
CA LEU A 3 -0.02 -1.73 35.06
C LEU A 3 -1.21 -1.26 35.93
N GLY A 4 -2.29 -0.73 35.33
CA GLY A 4 -3.46 -0.22 36.08
C GLY A 4 -4.60 -1.23 36.20
N PHE A 5 -4.83 -2.06 35.18
CA PHE A 5 -5.90 -3.05 35.20
C PHE A 5 -5.55 -4.28 36.06
N GLY A 6 -4.26 -4.66 36.14
CA GLY A 6 -3.81 -5.76 36.99
C GLY A 6 -4.10 -5.52 38.49
N GLY A 7 -4.02 -4.26 38.95
CA GLY A 7 -4.33 -3.90 40.33
C GLY A 7 -5.81 -4.06 40.67
N ILE A 8 -6.70 -3.59 39.79
CA ILE A 8 -8.16 -3.67 40.00
C ILE A 8 -8.66 -5.12 39.91
N PHE A 9 -8.18 -5.87 38.92
CA PHE A 9 -8.48 -7.31 38.82
C PHE A 9 -7.90 -8.11 39.98
N GLY A 10 -6.70 -7.74 40.47
CA GLY A 10 -6.09 -8.35 41.65
C GLY A 10 -6.89 -8.11 42.93
N ILE A 11 -7.39 -6.90 43.14
CA ILE A 11 -8.23 -6.55 44.30
C ILE A 11 -9.59 -7.25 44.21
N LEU A 12 -10.24 -7.29 43.04
CA LEU A 12 -11.48 -8.02 42.84
C LEU A 12 -11.31 -9.53 43.06
N ALA A 13 -10.24 -10.12 42.52
CA ALA A 13 -9.91 -11.53 42.73
C ALA A 13 -9.63 -11.83 44.21
N PHE A 14 -8.96 -10.93 44.92
CA PHE A 14 -8.70 -11.06 46.35
C PHE A 14 -9.99 -10.97 47.19
N ILE A 15 -10.88 -10.01 46.91
CA ILE A 15 -12.18 -9.89 47.59
C ILE A 15 -13.03 -11.14 47.34
N VAL A 16 -13.09 -11.61 46.10
CA VAL A 16 -13.80 -12.83 45.71
C VAL A 16 -13.21 -14.07 46.40
N PHE A 17 -11.88 -14.14 46.56
CA PHE A 17 -11.20 -15.21 47.28
C PHE A 17 -11.59 -15.23 48.77
N PHE A 18 -11.65 -14.08 49.44
CA PHE A 18 -12.06 -14.00 50.84
C PHE A 18 -13.55 -14.30 51.04
N ILE A 19 -14.42 -13.85 50.13
CA ILE A 19 -15.85 -14.20 50.15
C ILE A 19 -16.02 -15.72 49.95
N ALA A 20 -15.20 -16.34 49.10
CA ALA A 20 -15.23 -17.78 48.85
C ALA A 20 -14.75 -18.61 50.05
N ILE A 21 -13.79 -18.12 50.84
CA ILE A 21 -13.40 -18.72 52.11
C ILE A 21 -14.54 -18.61 53.14
N ALA A 22 -15.21 -17.46 53.22
CA ALA A 22 -16.24 -17.19 54.23
C ALA A 22 -17.56 -17.96 54.03
N HIS A 23 -17.93 -18.30 52.79
CA HIS A 23 -19.23 -18.90 52.45
C HIS A 23 -19.15 -20.40 52.07
N GLY A 24 -17.98 -21.03 52.23
CA GLY A 24 -17.78 -22.47 51.99
C GLY A 24 -17.74 -22.88 50.50
N GLY A 25 -17.75 -24.20 50.24
CA GLY A 25 -17.47 -24.78 48.91
C GLY A 25 -18.39 -24.33 47.76
N VAL A 26 -19.58 -23.78 48.05
CA VAL A 26 -20.53 -23.31 47.04
C VAL A 26 -19.99 -22.11 46.24
N ALA A 27 -19.26 -21.21 46.90
CA ALA A 27 -18.68 -20.04 46.24
C ALA A 27 -17.58 -20.44 45.24
N TRP A 28 -16.77 -21.46 45.56
CA TRP A 28 -15.76 -22.01 44.66
C TRP A 28 -16.38 -22.66 43.42
N LEU A 29 -17.51 -23.35 43.56
CA LEU A 29 -18.24 -23.92 42.42
C LEU A 29 -18.74 -22.85 41.45
N LEU A 30 -19.23 -21.72 41.95
CA LEU A 30 -19.68 -20.60 41.12
C LEU A 30 -18.52 -19.95 40.36
N LEU A 31 -17.35 -19.78 40.98
CA LEU A 31 -16.16 -19.22 40.32
C LEU A 31 -15.60 -20.12 39.25
N ILE A 32 -15.52 -21.43 39.52
CA ILE A 32 -15.12 -22.43 38.51
C ILE A 32 -16.13 -22.41 37.37
N GLY A 33 -17.43 -22.38 37.67
CA GLY A 33 -18.49 -22.27 36.67
C GLY A 33 -18.34 -21.04 35.77
N PHE A 34 -18.07 -19.87 36.35
CA PHE A 34 -17.84 -18.64 35.60
C PHE A 34 -16.56 -18.69 34.75
N GLY A 35 -15.47 -19.24 35.30
CA GLY A 35 -14.22 -19.43 34.57
C GLY A 35 -14.38 -20.34 33.35
N VAL A 36 -15.08 -21.47 33.51
CA VAL A 36 -15.40 -22.40 32.42
C VAL A 36 -16.32 -21.73 31.39
N ALA A 37 -17.34 -21.00 31.83
CA ALA A 37 -18.25 -20.28 30.93
C ALA A 37 -17.53 -19.19 30.13
N SER A 38 -16.68 -18.40 30.79
CA SER A 38 -15.88 -17.35 30.14
C SER A 38 -14.88 -17.94 29.15
N TRP A 39 -14.21 -19.04 29.51
CA TRP A 39 -13.30 -19.75 28.60
C TRP A 39 -14.05 -20.33 27.40
N TYR A 40 -15.22 -20.93 27.62
CA TYR A 40 -16.08 -21.44 26.55
C TYR A 40 -16.55 -20.32 25.62
N CYS A 41 -16.97 -19.18 26.16
CA CYS A 41 -17.38 -18.01 25.36
C CYS A 41 -16.20 -17.46 24.54
N TYR A 42 -15.01 -17.32 25.14
CA TYR A 42 -13.81 -16.89 24.44
C TYR A 42 -13.43 -17.85 23.31
N LYS A 43 -13.43 -19.16 23.59
CA LYS A 43 -13.12 -20.20 22.60
C LYS A 43 -14.11 -20.16 21.44
N LYS A 44 -15.42 -20.12 21.73
CA LYS A 44 -16.47 -20.08 20.71
C LYS A 44 -16.42 -18.81 19.86
N HIS A 45 -16.12 -17.66 20.47
CA HIS A 45 -15.92 -16.41 19.73
C HIS A 45 -14.71 -16.51 18.78
N LYS A 46 -13.60 -17.08 19.25
CA LYS A 46 -12.41 -17.29 18.41
C LYS A 46 -12.69 -18.24 17.24
N GLU A 47 -13.36 -19.36 17.48
CA GLU A 47 -13.77 -20.32 16.45
C GLU A 47 -14.67 -19.66 15.39
N LEU A 48 -15.61 -18.82 15.80
CA LEU A 48 -16.50 -18.10 14.88
C LEU A 48 -15.73 -17.10 13.99
N GLU A 49 -14.75 -16.39 14.54
CA GLU A 49 -13.91 -15.48 13.76
C GLU A 49 -13.00 -16.25 12.78
N GLU A 50 -12.43 -17.38 13.19
CA GLU A 50 -11.67 -18.27 12.30
C GLU A 50 -12.54 -18.82 11.16
N GLU A 51 -13.77 -19.25 11.44
CA GLU A 51 -14.72 -19.73 10.43
C GLU A 51 -15.09 -18.63 9.43
N LYS A 52 -15.39 -17.41 9.91
CA LYS A 52 -15.65 -16.26 9.02
C LYS A 52 -14.46 -15.94 8.13
N MET A 53 -13.25 -15.97 8.68
CA MET A 53 -12.03 -15.70 7.91
C MET A 53 -11.80 -16.76 6.82
N GLU A 54 -12.02 -18.03 7.13
CA GLU A 54 -11.92 -19.11 6.15
C GLU A 54 -13.02 -19.02 5.07
N GLN A 55 -14.26 -18.67 5.45
CA GLN A 55 -15.33 -18.42 4.47
C GLN A 55 -14.96 -17.27 3.51
N LYS A 56 -14.46 -16.14 4.02
CA LYS A 56 -14.00 -15.02 3.18
C LYS A 56 -12.84 -15.42 2.27
N ARG A 57 -11.93 -16.25 2.77
CA ARG A 57 -10.82 -16.81 1.98
C ARG A 57 -11.33 -17.69 0.85
N GLN A 58 -12.28 -18.59 1.11
CA GLN A 58 -12.89 -19.44 0.08
C GLN A 58 -13.62 -18.63 -0.99
N ILE A 59 -14.40 -17.61 -0.59
CA ILE A 59 -15.06 -16.69 -1.52
C ILE A 59 -14.02 -15.99 -2.41
N THR A 60 -12.92 -15.53 -1.81
CA THR A 60 -11.85 -14.86 -2.56
C THR A 60 -11.18 -15.82 -3.54
N ASP A 61 -10.90 -17.05 -3.11
CA ASP A 61 -10.25 -18.07 -3.95
C ASP A 61 -11.14 -18.43 -5.15
N GLU A 62 -12.43 -18.65 -4.91
CA GLU A 62 -13.42 -18.90 -5.96
C GLU A 62 -13.46 -17.73 -6.96
N ARG A 63 -13.53 -16.49 -6.47
CA ARG A 63 -13.58 -15.30 -7.32
C ARG A 63 -12.32 -15.17 -8.18
N LEU A 64 -11.13 -15.35 -7.61
CA LEU A 64 -9.87 -15.25 -8.33
C LEU A 64 -9.72 -16.33 -9.43
N VAL A 65 -10.13 -17.58 -9.15
CA VAL A 65 -10.10 -18.68 -10.13
C VAL A 65 -11.05 -18.43 -11.29
N ASN A 66 -12.17 -17.75 -11.04
CA ASN A 66 -13.17 -17.41 -12.05
C ASN A 66 -12.78 -16.21 -12.93
N ILE A 67 -11.64 -15.56 -12.68
CA ILE A 67 -11.14 -14.49 -13.55
C ILE A 67 -10.41 -15.11 -14.76
N PRO A 68 -10.88 -14.89 -16.00
CA PRO A 68 -10.23 -15.43 -17.19
C PRO A 68 -8.81 -14.86 -17.38
N ASN A 69 -7.86 -15.73 -17.75
CA ASN A 69 -6.47 -15.35 -18.04
C ASN A 69 -5.76 -14.65 -16.87
N TYR A 70 -6.12 -14.98 -15.64
CA TYR A 70 -5.52 -14.44 -14.44
C TYR A 70 -5.06 -15.56 -13.52
N LYS A 71 -3.81 -15.49 -13.05
CA LYS A 71 -3.24 -16.44 -12.12
C LYS A 71 -2.54 -15.71 -10.97
N SER A 72 -3.19 -15.70 -9.81
CA SER A 72 -2.60 -15.13 -8.60
C SER A 72 -1.26 -15.80 -8.27
N THR A 73 -0.17 -15.03 -8.26
CA THR A 73 1.16 -15.45 -7.80
C THR A 73 1.46 -14.94 -6.38
N GLN A 74 0.97 -13.76 -6.02
CA GLN A 74 1.09 -13.19 -4.66
C GLN A 74 -0.24 -12.62 -4.18
N ARG A 75 -0.44 -12.61 -2.85
CA ARG A 75 -1.67 -12.11 -2.20
C ARG A 75 -1.39 -11.40 -0.88
N TYR A 76 -2.13 -10.33 -0.63
CA TYR A 76 -2.16 -9.61 0.62
C TYR A 76 -3.62 -9.38 1.02
N THR A 77 -4.00 -9.89 2.18
CA THR A 77 -5.38 -9.81 2.68
C THR A 77 -5.44 -8.87 3.88
N SER A 78 -6.50 -8.07 3.95
CA SER A 78 -6.75 -7.18 5.08
C SER A 78 -6.91 -7.97 6.39
N GLN A 79 -6.66 -7.32 7.52
CA GLN A 79 -6.81 -7.92 8.86
C GLN A 79 -8.19 -8.57 9.06
N SER A 80 -9.25 -7.94 8.53
CA SER A 80 -10.63 -8.41 8.60
C SER A 80 -11.00 -9.50 7.58
N GLY A 81 -10.12 -9.81 6.63
CA GLY A 81 -10.39 -10.72 5.51
C GLY A 81 -11.26 -10.15 4.39
N ASP A 82 -11.70 -8.89 4.50
CA ASP A 82 -12.66 -8.31 3.57
C ASP A 82 -12.09 -8.04 2.18
N VAL A 83 -10.84 -7.58 2.12
CA VAL A 83 -10.17 -7.16 0.89
C VAL A 83 -8.89 -7.96 0.70
N THR A 84 -8.72 -8.53 -0.49
CA THR A 84 -7.48 -9.17 -0.91
C THR A 84 -6.94 -8.49 -2.16
N LEU A 85 -5.74 -7.93 -2.06
CA LEU A 85 -4.92 -7.65 -3.23
C LEU A 85 -4.32 -8.96 -3.72
N SER A 86 -4.57 -9.27 -4.98
CA SER A 86 -3.95 -10.36 -5.70
C SER A 86 -3.11 -9.78 -6.82
N ILE A 87 -1.96 -10.42 -7.08
CA ILE A 87 -1.00 -10.02 -8.11
C ILE A 87 -0.77 -11.23 -9.01
N ASP A 88 -0.80 -11.04 -10.32
CA ASP A 88 -0.33 -11.99 -11.33
C ASP A 88 0.90 -11.40 -12.02
N GLU A 89 2.08 -11.87 -11.61
CA GLU A 89 3.36 -11.42 -12.15
C GLU A 89 3.59 -11.84 -13.60
N ASN A 90 2.95 -12.91 -14.07
CA ASN A 90 3.14 -13.42 -15.43
C ASN A 90 2.41 -12.54 -16.44
N SER A 91 1.18 -12.17 -16.12
CA SER A 91 0.34 -11.32 -16.98
C SER A 91 0.46 -9.82 -16.66
N LYS A 92 1.22 -9.46 -15.62
CA LYS A 92 1.45 -8.09 -15.14
C LYS A 92 0.15 -7.36 -14.79
N GLN A 93 -0.69 -8.06 -14.03
CA GLN A 93 -2.00 -7.58 -13.59
C GLN A 93 -2.16 -7.71 -12.08
N ILE A 94 -3.00 -6.86 -11.52
CA ILE A 94 -3.47 -6.93 -10.14
C ILE A 94 -4.99 -6.93 -10.09
N SER A 95 -5.53 -7.47 -9.01
CA SER A 95 -6.95 -7.45 -8.69
C SER A 95 -7.16 -7.14 -7.22
N PHE A 96 -8.19 -6.35 -6.92
CA PHE A 96 -8.65 -6.11 -5.55
C PHE A 96 -9.99 -6.82 -5.37
N VAL A 97 -9.96 -7.96 -4.70
CA VAL A 97 -11.17 -8.73 -4.40
C VAL A 97 -11.74 -8.24 -3.09
N ASN A 98 -12.96 -7.71 -3.12
CA ASN A 98 -13.67 -7.29 -1.93
C ASN A 98 -14.90 -8.16 -1.71
N THR A 99 -14.87 -8.94 -0.63
CA THR A 99 -15.91 -9.91 -0.29
C THR A 99 -17.25 -9.26 0.07
N ASN A 100 -17.26 -7.97 0.42
CA ASN A 100 -18.49 -7.22 0.71
C ASN A 100 -19.21 -6.71 -0.54
N PHE A 101 -18.59 -6.79 -1.72
CA PHE A 101 -19.19 -6.37 -2.99
C PHE A 101 -19.43 -7.56 -3.92
N TYR A 102 -20.65 -7.67 -4.45
CA TYR A 102 -21.05 -8.71 -5.41
C TYR A 102 -20.71 -8.39 -6.86
N HIS A 103 -20.07 -7.25 -7.12
CA HIS A 103 -19.65 -6.89 -8.48
C HIS A 103 -18.44 -7.72 -8.91
N LYS A 104 -18.34 -7.98 -10.22
CA LYS A 104 -17.19 -8.68 -10.80
C LYS A 104 -15.91 -7.91 -10.49
N ASP A 105 -14.91 -8.62 -9.97
CA ASP A 105 -13.60 -8.04 -9.70
C ASP A 105 -12.95 -7.55 -10.98
N LYS A 106 -12.41 -6.32 -10.92
CA LYS A 106 -11.72 -5.71 -12.05
C LYS A 106 -10.25 -6.11 -12.03
N LEU A 107 -9.71 -6.33 -13.23
CA LEU A 107 -8.28 -6.46 -13.45
C LEU A 107 -7.69 -5.12 -13.84
N TYR A 108 -6.56 -4.80 -13.24
CA TYR A 108 -5.76 -3.61 -13.55
C TYR A 108 -4.39 -4.08 -14.01
N LYS A 109 -3.89 -3.55 -15.13
CA LYS A 109 -2.49 -3.74 -15.51
C LYS A 109 -1.60 -2.95 -14.58
N TYR A 110 -0.32 -3.28 -14.52
CA TYR A 110 0.64 -2.48 -13.75
C TYR A 110 0.68 -1.02 -14.22
N SER A 111 0.47 -0.77 -15.52
CA SER A 111 0.33 0.58 -16.08
C SER A 111 -0.89 1.35 -15.56
N ASP A 112 -1.91 0.68 -15.03
CA ASP A 112 -3.08 1.36 -14.48
C ASP A 112 -2.81 1.87 -13.06
N ILE A 113 -1.73 1.45 -12.39
CA ILE A 113 -1.41 1.87 -11.03
C ILE A 113 -0.80 3.27 -11.03
N LEU A 114 -1.46 4.22 -10.40
CA LEU A 114 -1.07 5.63 -10.34
C LEU A 114 -0.21 5.95 -9.12
N LYS A 115 -0.62 5.41 -7.97
CA LYS A 115 -0.02 5.73 -6.67
C LYS A 115 -0.18 4.56 -5.71
N SER A 116 0.78 4.42 -4.82
CA SER A 116 0.65 3.64 -3.60
C SER A 116 1.04 4.50 -2.41
N GLU A 117 0.29 4.44 -1.33
CA GLU A 117 0.60 5.15 -0.09
C GLU A 117 0.17 4.35 1.14
N ILE A 118 0.94 4.48 2.22
CA ILE A 118 0.61 3.94 3.53
C ILE A 118 0.03 5.08 4.35
N LEU A 119 -1.13 4.85 4.96
CA LEU A 119 -1.77 5.79 5.87
C LEU A 119 -1.79 5.19 7.28
N THR A 120 -1.43 6.04 8.25
CA THR A 120 -1.57 5.77 9.67
C THR A 120 -2.63 6.72 10.23
N ASP A 121 -3.74 6.19 10.74
CA ASP A 121 -4.90 6.97 11.21
C ASP A 121 -5.36 8.06 10.22
N GLY A 122 -5.36 7.73 8.91
CA GLY A 122 -5.76 8.63 7.84
C GLY A 122 -4.68 9.62 7.36
N ILE A 123 -3.50 9.63 7.99
CA ILE A 123 -2.37 10.47 7.59
C ILE A 123 -1.42 9.66 6.71
N SER A 124 -1.16 10.11 5.47
CA SER A 124 -0.17 9.49 4.59
C SER A 124 1.25 9.61 5.18
N VAL A 125 1.89 8.47 5.43
CA VAL A 125 3.22 8.37 6.05
C VAL A 125 4.31 7.90 5.07
N THR A 126 3.93 7.26 3.97
CA THR A 126 4.84 6.82 2.92
C THR A 126 4.08 6.79 1.60
N SER A 127 4.67 7.27 0.50
CA SER A 127 4.00 7.35 -0.80
C SER A 127 4.98 7.14 -1.96
N THR A 128 4.48 6.52 -3.02
CA THR A 128 5.14 6.33 -4.32
C THR A 128 4.14 6.64 -5.42
N ASN A 129 4.54 7.44 -6.40
CA ASN A 129 3.71 7.81 -7.55
C ASN A 129 4.32 7.28 -8.85
N ARG A 130 3.48 7.07 -9.85
CA ARG A 130 3.90 6.72 -11.20
C ARG A 130 4.60 7.91 -11.88
N GLY A 131 5.83 7.69 -12.36
CA GLY A 131 6.66 8.77 -12.90
C GLY A 131 6.20 9.25 -14.28
N SER A 132 5.71 8.34 -15.12
CA SER A 132 5.23 8.64 -16.49
C SER A 132 4.05 9.62 -16.53
N GLN A 133 3.26 9.72 -15.45
CA GLN A 133 2.09 10.61 -15.40
C GLN A 133 2.37 11.99 -14.83
N LEU A 134 3.54 12.20 -14.24
CA LEU A 134 3.94 13.47 -13.62
C LEU A 134 4.89 14.30 -14.51
N GLY A 135 4.91 14.05 -15.82
CA GLY A 135 5.63 14.90 -16.77
C GLY A 135 7.15 14.88 -16.60
N GLY A 136 7.77 13.69 -16.71
CA GLY A 136 9.23 13.56 -16.75
C GLY A 136 9.94 13.61 -15.38
N ALA A 137 9.21 13.56 -14.27
CA ALA A 137 9.82 13.37 -12.96
C ALA A 137 10.37 11.95 -12.85
N LEU A 138 11.69 11.84 -13.04
CA LEU A 138 12.52 10.70 -12.66
C LEU A 138 12.34 10.47 -11.14
N LEU A 139 11.27 9.79 -10.74
CA LEU A 139 11.01 9.40 -9.35
C LEU A 139 11.85 8.16 -9.02
N GLY A 140 13.17 8.38 -9.04
CA GLY A 140 14.11 7.67 -8.19
C GLY A 140 13.68 7.85 -6.74
N GLY A 141 13.90 6.81 -5.93
CA GLY A 141 13.41 6.76 -4.55
C GLY A 141 13.77 8.01 -3.74
N LEU A 142 12.88 8.35 -2.80
CA LEU A 142 13.04 9.23 -1.62
C LEU A 142 12.34 10.59 -1.59
N LEU A 143 11.82 11.20 -2.67
CA LEU A 143 11.41 12.62 -2.58
C LEU A 143 10.02 12.93 -3.13
N ALA A 144 8.99 12.73 -2.29
CA ALA A 144 7.88 13.68 -2.05
C ALA A 144 6.90 13.11 -0.99
N GLY A 145 7.35 13.06 0.26
CA GLY A 145 6.48 12.90 1.44
C GLY A 145 6.61 11.58 2.20
N GLY A 146 7.42 11.58 3.27
CA GLY A 146 7.02 10.85 4.49
C GLY A 146 8.03 9.95 5.18
N VAL A 147 9.04 9.38 4.51
CA VAL A 147 9.95 8.43 5.22
C VAL A 147 10.93 9.16 6.18
N GLY A 148 11.05 10.50 6.11
CA GLY A 148 11.90 11.30 7.01
C GLY A 148 11.18 12.24 7.99
N ALA A 149 9.89 12.54 7.80
CA ALA A 149 9.21 13.55 8.62
C ALA A 149 8.71 13.02 9.98
N LEU A 150 8.36 11.73 10.03
CA LEU A 150 7.85 11.09 11.25
C LEU A 150 8.95 10.68 12.22
N MET A 151 10.20 10.54 11.77
CA MET A 151 11.30 10.07 12.62
C MET A 151 12.26 11.18 13.08
N GLY A 152 12.06 12.45 12.71
CA GLY A 152 13.00 13.50 13.16
C GLY A 152 12.54 14.97 13.17
N GLY A 153 11.38 15.35 12.62
CA GLY A 153 11.11 16.78 12.37
C GLY A 153 9.82 17.37 12.93
N LEU A 154 8.75 16.58 13.07
CA LEU A 154 7.43 17.09 13.47
C LEU A 154 6.88 16.51 14.78
N SER A 155 7.66 15.64 15.45
CA SER A 155 7.43 15.24 16.85
C SER A 155 8.08 16.22 17.83
N GLY A 156 7.99 17.53 17.53
CA GLY A 156 8.39 18.59 18.45
C GLY A 156 7.34 18.72 19.55
N SER A 157 7.64 18.16 20.72
CA SER A 157 6.83 18.17 21.96
C SER A 157 5.70 17.13 22.07
N THR A 158 6.07 15.90 22.40
CA THR A 158 5.71 15.27 23.69
C THR A 158 6.20 13.81 23.68
N THR A 159 6.81 13.40 24.79
CA THR A 159 7.20 12.01 25.08
C THR A 159 5.97 11.14 25.41
N SER A 160 4.91 11.27 24.61
CA SER A 160 3.73 10.42 24.67
C SER A 160 3.83 9.47 23.49
N GLN A 161 3.99 8.17 23.76
CA GLN A 161 3.98 7.13 22.75
C GLN A 161 2.80 7.34 21.79
N GLU A 162 3.07 7.76 20.55
CA GLU A 162 2.04 7.87 19.52
C GLU A 162 1.38 6.49 19.38
N LYS A 163 0.10 6.43 19.72
CA LYS A 163 -0.70 5.22 19.55
C LYS A 163 -1.45 5.30 18.25
N VAL A 164 -1.55 4.17 17.57
CA VAL A 164 -2.13 4.02 16.24
C VAL A 164 -3.30 3.06 16.32
N LYS A 165 -4.41 3.39 15.67
CA LYS A 165 -5.57 2.50 15.57
C LYS A 165 -5.65 1.81 14.21
N LYS A 166 -5.18 2.50 13.16
CA LYS A 166 -5.32 2.06 11.79
C LYS A 166 -4.05 2.22 10.97
N ILE A 167 -3.71 1.17 10.21
CA ILE A 167 -2.68 1.17 9.19
C ILE A 167 -3.30 0.61 7.91
N GLU A 168 -3.38 1.43 6.86
CA GLU A 168 -3.94 1.04 5.57
C GLU A 168 -2.98 1.34 4.41
N LEU A 169 -2.93 0.45 3.43
CA LEU A 169 -2.34 0.71 2.13
C LEU A 169 -3.44 1.19 1.19
N ASN A 170 -3.28 2.38 0.62
CA ASN A 170 -4.10 2.86 -0.48
C ASN A 170 -3.34 2.68 -1.79
N VAL A 171 -4.01 2.09 -2.78
CA VAL A 171 -3.55 2.01 -4.16
C VAL A 171 -4.53 2.78 -5.02
N ILE A 172 -4.02 3.80 -5.72
CA ILE A 172 -4.82 4.59 -6.66
C ILE A 172 -4.56 4.05 -8.06
N VAL A 173 -5.63 3.77 -8.80
CA VAL A 173 -5.59 3.24 -10.17
C VAL A 173 -6.33 4.16 -11.14
N ASN A 174 -6.02 4.03 -12.42
CA ASN A 174 -6.65 4.75 -13.52
C ASN A 174 -8.05 4.18 -13.83
N ASP A 175 -9.00 4.39 -12.91
CA ASP A 175 -10.39 3.98 -13.05
C ASP A 175 -11.30 5.06 -12.46
N THR A 176 -12.04 5.77 -13.31
CA THR A 176 -12.90 6.87 -12.86
C THR A 176 -14.09 6.41 -12.01
N ALA A 177 -14.47 5.13 -12.09
CA ALA A 177 -15.57 4.58 -11.30
C ALA A 177 -15.10 4.13 -9.92
N ASN A 178 -13.92 3.48 -9.84
CA ASN A 178 -13.37 2.95 -8.59
C ASN A 178 -11.84 3.20 -8.52
N PRO A 179 -11.41 4.45 -8.29
CA PRO A 179 -10.00 4.82 -8.38
C PRO A 179 -9.18 4.44 -7.15
N ILE A 180 -9.78 4.24 -5.98
CA ILE A 180 -9.07 4.07 -4.71
C ILE A 180 -9.40 2.69 -4.14
N HIS A 181 -8.36 1.86 -3.98
CA HIS A 181 -8.45 0.55 -3.34
C HIS A 181 -7.68 0.57 -2.03
N LYS A 182 -8.31 0.12 -0.94
CA LYS A 182 -7.75 0.17 0.42
C LYS A 182 -7.58 -1.22 1.01
N ILE A 183 -6.46 -1.44 1.68
CA ILE A 183 -6.16 -2.68 2.38
C ILE A 183 -5.70 -2.33 3.80
N ALA A 184 -6.53 -2.63 4.79
CA ALA A 184 -6.21 -2.38 6.19
C ALA A 184 -5.43 -3.56 6.78
N PHE A 185 -4.19 -3.31 7.22
CA PHE A 185 -3.35 -4.30 7.92
C PHE A 185 -3.48 -4.20 9.45
N LEU A 186 -3.99 -3.08 9.92
CA LEU A 186 -4.42 -2.84 11.29
C LEU A 186 -5.68 -1.98 11.22
N ASP A 187 -6.77 -2.40 11.85
CA ASP A 187 -8.01 -1.63 11.97
C ASP A 187 -8.70 -2.00 13.30
N SER A 188 -8.61 -1.11 14.30
CA SER A 188 -9.24 -1.33 15.59
C SER A 188 -9.98 -0.09 16.09
N ASP A 189 -11.29 -0.23 16.28
CA ASP A 189 -12.11 0.84 16.85
C ASP A 189 -11.83 1.07 18.34
N PHE A 190 -11.60 -0.03 19.06
CA PHE A 190 -11.55 -0.07 20.53
C PHE A 190 -10.14 -0.01 21.11
N THR A 191 -9.13 -0.43 20.34
CA THR A 191 -7.75 -0.53 20.83
C THR A 191 -6.81 0.34 20.00
N SER A 192 -5.87 1.01 20.68
CA SER A 192 -4.81 1.78 20.05
C SER A 192 -3.46 1.20 20.46
N TYR A 193 -2.58 0.97 19.49
CA TYR A 193 -1.31 0.27 19.64
C TYR A 193 -0.15 1.25 19.64
N ALA A 194 0.77 1.12 20.59
CA ALA A 194 1.98 1.93 20.58
C ALA A 194 2.87 1.54 19.38
N LYS A 195 3.60 2.49 18.79
CA LYS A 195 4.50 2.22 17.64
C LYS A 195 5.60 1.19 17.91
N ASP A 196 5.94 0.93 19.17
CA ASP A 196 6.91 -0.09 19.57
C ASP A 196 6.29 -1.47 19.79
N SER A 197 4.96 -1.58 19.84
CA SER A 197 4.22 -2.84 20.00
C SER A 197 4.46 -3.80 18.83
N HIS A 198 4.30 -5.09 19.10
CA HIS A 198 4.48 -6.13 18.09
C HIS A 198 3.43 -6.00 16.99
N GLU A 199 2.17 -5.76 17.37
CA GLU A 199 1.02 -5.62 16.48
C GLU A 199 1.19 -4.47 15.49
N TYR A 200 1.67 -3.30 15.97
CA TYR A 200 1.98 -2.18 15.09
C TYR A 200 3.09 -2.54 14.10
N LYS A 201 4.21 -3.09 14.60
CA LYS A 201 5.38 -3.39 13.78
C LYS A 201 5.06 -4.42 12.70
N ASP A 202 4.32 -5.47 13.06
CA ASP A 202 3.93 -6.51 12.12
C ASP A 202 3.05 -5.93 11.00
N ALA A 203 1.95 -5.26 11.37
CA ALA A 203 1.05 -4.65 10.41
C ALA A 203 1.74 -3.59 9.52
N TYR A 204 2.59 -2.72 10.10
CA TYR A 204 3.35 -1.73 9.34
C TYR A 204 4.34 -2.39 8.39
N ASN A 205 5.07 -3.43 8.83
CA ASN A 205 6.03 -4.12 7.99
C ASN A 205 5.35 -4.84 6.82
N THR A 206 4.18 -5.46 7.04
CA THR A 206 3.38 -6.06 5.96
C THR A 206 2.91 -4.99 4.98
N ALA A 207 2.36 -3.86 5.46
CA ALA A 207 1.95 -2.74 4.63
C ALA A 207 3.12 -2.17 3.83
N TYR A 208 4.29 -2.01 4.46
CA TYR A 208 5.51 -1.52 3.84
C TYR A 208 6.03 -2.48 2.78
N HIS A 209 6.07 -3.78 3.05
CA HIS A 209 6.47 -4.77 2.07
C HIS A 209 5.56 -4.74 0.84
N CYS A 210 4.25 -4.71 1.06
CA CYS A 210 3.27 -4.58 -0.02
C CYS A 210 3.44 -3.27 -0.79
N HIS A 211 3.67 -2.14 -0.11
CA HIS A 211 3.94 -0.85 -0.74
C HIS A 211 5.19 -0.89 -1.63
N GLN A 212 6.29 -1.48 -1.15
CA GLN A 212 7.52 -1.63 -1.92
C GLN A 212 7.30 -2.51 -3.16
N LEU A 213 6.53 -3.60 -3.02
CA LEU A 213 6.15 -4.44 -4.13
C LEU A 213 5.39 -3.65 -5.19
N ILE A 214 4.35 -2.89 -4.82
CA ILE A 214 3.63 -2.01 -5.75
C ILE A 214 4.57 -0.98 -6.41
N GLY A 215 5.53 -0.43 -5.66
CA GLY A 215 6.56 0.45 -6.21
C GLY A 215 7.42 -0.22 -7.29
N VAL A 216 7.73 -1.52 -7.15
CA VAL A 216 8.39 -2.31 -8.20
C VAL A 216 7.47 -2.48 -9.41
N LEU A 217 6.19 -2.79 -9.21
CA LEU A 217 5.23 -2.95 -10.32
C LEU A 217 5.08 -1.66 -11.13
N ILE A 218 5.00 -0.51 -10.45
CA ILE A 218 4.99 0.82 -11.07
C ILE A 218 6.25 1.05 -11.90
N ARG A 219 7.44 0.73 -11.37
CA ARG A 219 8.71 0.86 -12.10
C ARG A 219 8.74 0.02 -13.37
N GLN A 220 8.31 -1.24 -13.28
CA GLN A 220 8.23 -2.12 -14.45
C GLN A 220 7.33 -1.53 -15.54
N ALA A 221 6.18 -0.99 -15.16
CA ALA A 221 5.27 -0.34 -16.10
C ALA A 221 5.86 0.95 -16.70
N ASP A 222 6.58 1.76 -15.90
CA ASP A 222 7.26 2.97 -16.39
C ASP A 222 8.40 2.65 -17.35
N GLU A 223 9.16 1.58 -17.11
CA GLU A 223 10.22 1.11 -18.01
C GLU A 223 9.66 0.61 -19.34
N GLU A 224 8.55 -0.14 -19.32
CA GLU A 224 7.88 -0.60 -20.53
C GLU A 224 7.37 0.56 -21.40
N ASP A 225 6.80 1.59 -20.78
CA ASP A 225 6.28 2.74 -21.52
C ASP A 225 7.42 3.56 -22.13
N LYS A 226 8.55 3.74 -21.42
CA LYS A 226 9.77 4.36 -21.99
C LYS A 226 10.33 3.57 -23.17
N GLN A 227 10.30 2.23 -23.10
CA GLN A 227 10.74 1.38 -24.22
C GLN A 227 9.80 1.54 -25.42
N LYS A 228 8.47 1.55 -25.21
CA LYS A 228 7.50 1.78 -26.28
C LYS A 228 7.67 3.15 -26.94
N GLU A 229 7.91 4.20 -26.15
CA GLU A 229 8.20 5.55 -26.68
C GLU A 229 9.48 5.55 -27.53
N THR A 230 10.55 4.93 -27.03
CA THR A 230 11.83 4.82 -27.77
C THR A 230 11.66 4.05 -29.09
N LEU A 231 10.89 2.96 -29.07
CA LEU A 231 10.58 2.18 -30.27
C LEU A 231 9.67 2.92 -31.25
N ALA A 232 8.71 3.72 -30.76
CA ALA A 232 7.85 4.55 -31.60
C ALA A 232 8.63 5.67 -32.29
N ILE A 233 9.64 6.24 -31.63
CA ILE A 233 10.55 7.23 -32.23
C ILE A 233 11.46 6.57 -33.27
N SER A 234 11.96 5.35 -33.02
CA SER A 234 12.84 4.64 -33.95
C SER A 234 12.11 4.04 -35.18
N ASN A 235 10.81 3.75 -35.07
CA ASN A 235 10.03 3.13 -36.15
C ASN A 235 9.31 4.14 -37.06
N ASN A 236 9.64 5.42 -36.94
CA ASN A 236 9.12 6.46 -37.82
C ASN A 236 10.23 6.91 -38.80
N PRO A 237 10.44 6.22 -39.95
CA PRO A 237 11.41 6.65 -40.96
C PRO A 237 10.98 7.91 -41.75
N HIS A 238 10.14 8.77 -41.17
CA HIS A 238 9.72 10.03 -41.77
C HIS A 238 9.57 11.16 -40.72
N GLU A 239 10.67 11.55 -40.08
CA GLU A 239 11.04 12.95 -40.20
C GLU A 239 11.96 13.03 -41.42
N ASN A 240 11.41 13.40 -42.58
CA ASN A 240 12.20 14.23 -43.48
C ASN A 240 12.45 15.50 -42.68
N VAL A 241 13.50 15.53 -41.86
CA VAL A 241 14.00 16.77 -41.29
C VAL A 241 14.34 17.61 -42.51
N SER A 242 13.46 18.55 -42.83
CA SER A 242 13.65 19.41 -43.98
C SER A 242 14.98 20.11 -43.76
N VAL A 243 15.79 20.26 -44.82
CA VAL A 243 17.01 21.08 -44.77
C VAL A 243 16.72 22.45 -44.14
N ALA A 244 15.50 22.96 -44.30
CA ALA A 244 15.03 24.18 -43.64
C ALA A 244 15.04 24.12 -42.10
N ASP A 245 14.64 22.99 -41.50
CA ASP A 245 14.62 22.82 -40.04
C ASP A 245 16.03 22.69 -39.47
N GLU A 246 16.94 22.03 -40.19
CA GLU A 246 18.36 21.96 -39.80
C GLU A 246 19.02 23.34 -39.88
N LEU A 247 18.73 24.10 -40.94
CA LEU A 247 19.20 25.48 -41.07
C LEU A 247 18.65 26.40 -39.97
N ARG A 248 17.40 26.19 -39.54
CA ARG A 248 16.78 26.96 -38.46
C ARG A 248 17.47 26.66 -37.11
N LYS A 249 17.74 25.40 -36.80
CA LYS A 249 18.49 24.99 -35.61
C LYS A 249 19.93 25.53 -35.63
N LEU A 250 20.59 25.47 -36.80
CA LEU A 250 21.93 26.00 -36.98
C LEU A 250 21.99 27.53 -36.72
N ALA A 251 20.99 28.27 -37.21
CA ALA A 251 20.90 29.72 -37.01
C ALA A 251 20.66 30.06 -35.53
N GLN A 252 19.88 29.24 -34.84
CA GLN A 252 19.61 29.40 -33.41
C GLN A 252 20.89 29.20 -32.58
N LEU A 253 21.67 28.16 -32.86
CA LEU A 253 22.95 27.91 -32.18
C LEU A 253 23.98 29.04 -32.38
N ARG A 254 23.96 29.71 -33.55
CA ARG A 254 24.77 30.91 -33.78
C ARG A 254 24.27 32.10 -32.96
N ASN A 255 22.95 32.35 -32.97
CA ASN A 255 22.35 33.47 -32.23
C ASN A 255 22.55 33.32 -30.71
N ASP A 256 22.53 32.09 -30.22
CA ASP A 256 22.78 31.76 -28.82
C ASP A 256 24.28 31.81 -28.45
N GLY A 257 25.16 32.13 -29.41
CA GLY A 257 26.61 32.25 -29.21
C GLY A 257 27.33 30.91 -29.02
N ILE A 258 26.65 29.79 -29.24
CA ILE A 258 27.20 28.43 -29.13
C ILE A 258 28.11 28.11 -30.32
N LEU A 259 27.75 28.61 -31.51
CA LEU A 259 28.58 28.52 -32.71
C LEU A 259 29.17 29.88 -33.07
N SER A 260 30.46 29.88 -33.41
CA SER A 260 31.08 31.03 -34.07
C SER A 260 30.55 31.21 -35.50
N GLY A 261 30.74 32.40 -36.07
CA GLY A 261 30.31 32.70 -37.45
C GLY A 261 30.92 31.74 -38.48
N ASP A 262 32.19 31.36 -38.29
CA ASP A 262 32.92 30.48 -39.21
C ASP A 262 32.44 29.03 -39.11
N GLU A 263 32.13 28.55 -37.90
CA GLU A 263 31.57 27.21 -37.67
C GLU A 263 30.15 27.10 -38.24
N PHE A 264 29.35 28.16 -38.11
CA PHE A 264 28.02 28.24 -38.71
C PHE A 264 28.09 28.11 -40.23
N GLU A 265 28.94 28.88 -40.92
CA GLU A 265 29.03 28.83 -42.39
C GLU A 265 29.59 27.48 -42.89
N SER A 266 30.54 26.88 -42.17
CA SER A 266 31.08 25.55 -42.48
C SER A 266 30.01 24.46 -42.43
N GLN A 267 29.15 24.49 -41.40
CA GLN A 267 28.06 23.53 -41.26
C GLN A 267 26.91 23.80 -42.21
N LYS A 268 26.55 25.07 -42.42
CA LYS A 268 25.53 25.49 -43.39
C LYS A 268 25.86 24.99 -44.80
N LYS A 269 27.13 25.10 -45.23
CA LYS A 269 27.59 24.62 -46.53
C LYS A 269 27.43 23.10 -46.69
N LYS A 270 27.70 22.32 -45.64
CA LYS A 270 27.49 20.86 -45.65
C LYS A 270 26.01 20.48 -45.77
N LEU A 271 25.11 21.32 -45.26
CA LEU A 271 23.66 21.09 -45.27
C LEU A 271 23.00 21.46 -46.61
N ILE A 272 23.57 22.42 -47.36
CA ILE A 272 22.98 22.91 -48.62
C ILE A 272 23.70 22.42 -49.89
N GLY A 273 24.88 21.80 -49.77
CA GLY A 273 25.72 21.33 -50.89
C GLY A 273 26.80 22.33 -51.29
#